data_AF-A0A3P7MCD8-F1
#
_entry.id   AF-A0A3P7MCD8-F1
#
_cell.length_a   1.000
_cell.length_b   1.000
_cell.length_c   1.000
_cell.angle_alpha   90.00
_cell.angle_beta   90.00
_cell.angle_gamma   90.00
#
_symmetry.space_group_name_H-M   'P 1'
#
loop_
_entity.id
_entity.type
_entity.pdbx_description
1 polymer ?
#
loop_
_entity_poly.entity_id
_entity_poly.type
_entity_poly.pdbx_seq_one_letter_code
_entity_poly.pdbx_strand_id
1 'polypeptide(L)'
;MNDETPGWFTLHDGVSKVWEGVCVLIIDEEIRLYKVRNGIIFNITLENSNLKKVSSDGYWSCVEILGTLEPGQCLLFYHAETPDNARIMLQNILNSTSKRLSSLSIRLDPDPLRSRNTKEITRRICLWSQLGIYFFKDFRVVLDANMPL
;
A
#
# COMPACT_ATOMS: atom_id res chain seq x y z
N MET A 1 -17.03 15.06 15.75
CA MET A 1 -15.72 15.44 15.21
C MET A 1 -15.55 14.64 13.94
N ASN A 2 -15.67 15.30 12.79
CA ASN A 2 -15.41 14.67 11.49
C ASN A 2 -13.91 14.83 11.23
N ASP A 3 -13.13 13.85 11.64
CA ASP A 3 -11.69 13.80 11.35
C ASP A 3 -11.50 13.32 9.90
N GLU A 4 -12.04 14.11 8.97
CA GLU A 4 -11.70 14.03 7.56
C GLU A 4 -10.38 14.77 7.38
N THR A 5 -9.32 14.07 6.98
CA THR A 5 -8.16 14.73 6.37
C THR A 5 -8.35 14.61 4.86
N PRO A 6 -8.80 15.68 4.17
CA PRO A 6 -9.13 15.59 2.76
C PRO A 6 -7.97 14.98 1.96
N GLY A 7 -8.23 13.84 1.30
CA GLY A 7 -7.28 13.22 0.37
C GLY A 7 -6.31 12.19 0.96
N TRP A 8 -6.44 11.79 2.24
CA TRP A 8 -5.69 10.66 2.82
C TRP A 8 -6.52 9.46 3.30
N PHE A 9 -7.45 9.67 4.21
CA PHE A 9 -8.39 8.62 4.65
C PHE A 9 -9.70 9.19 5.20
N THR A 10 -10.72 8.31 5.33
CA THR A 10 -11.84 8.49 6.26
C THR A 10 -11.82 7.38 7.30
N LEU A 11 -12.09 7.69 8.56
CA LEU A 11 -12.27 6.69 9.62
C LEU A 11 -13.70 6.74 10.16
N HIS A 12 -14.48 5.69 9.94
CA HIS A 12 -15.86 5.58 10.43
C HIS A 12 -16.09 4.18 11.01
N ASP A 13 -16.62 4.10 12.24
CA ASP A 13 -16.89 2.84 12.97
C ASP A 13 -15.69 1.87 13.04
N GLY A 14 -14.47 2.40 13.06
CA GLY A 14 -13.24 1.60 13.06
C GLY A 14 -12.83 1.05 11.69
N VAL A 15 -13.50 1.46 10.61
CA VAL A 15 -13.06 1.17 9.24
C VAL A 15 -12.35 2.39 8.68
N SER A 16 -11.05 2.26 8.42
CA SER A 16 -10.30 3.27 7.66
C SER A 16 -10.41 2.95 6.18
N LYS A 17 -10.95 3.89 5.41
CA LYS A 17 -10.88 3.89 3.95
C LYS A 17 -9.75 4.80 3.54
N VAL A 18 -8.73 4.25 2.88
CA VAL A 18 -7.58 5.01 2.39
C VAL A 18 -7.64 5.23 0.88
N TRP A 19 -7.27 6.43 0.46
CA TRP A 19 -7.25 6.80 -0.95
C TRP A 19 -5.92 6.45 -1.63
N GLU A 20 -5.88 6.72 -2.93
CA GLU A 20 -4.69 6.59 -3.78
C GLU A 20 -3.40 7.16 -3.15
N GLY A 21 -2.35 6.34 -3.22
CA GLY A 21 -1.00 6.69 -2.79
C GLY A 21 -0.79 6.64 -1.28
N VAL A 22 -1.78 6.18 -0.50
CA VAL A 22 -1.70 6.15 0.96
C VAL A 22 -1.29 4.78 1.45
N CYS A 23 -0.23 4.75 2.26
CA CYS A 23 0.23 3.59 3.00
C CYS A 23 -0.21 3.70 4.45
N VAL A 24 -0.86 2.66 4.96
CA VAL A 24 -1.12 2.46 6.39
C VAL A 24 -0.09 1.49 6.93
N LEU A 25 0.53 1.88 8.03
CA LEU A 25 1.43 1.06 8.81
C LEU A 25 0.87 0.98 10.22
N ILE A 26 0.58 -0.23 10.69
CA ILE A 26 0.11 -0.48 12.04
C ILE A 26 1.29 -1.08 12.79
N ILE A 27 1.78 -0.39 13.81
CA ILE A 27 2.86 -0.87 14.67
C ILE A 27 2.32 -0.89 16.09
N ASP A 28 2.21 -2.08 16.66
CA ASP A 28 1.62 -2.29 17.97
C ASP A 28 0.18 -1.74 18.01
N GLU A 29 -0.07 -0.60 18.65
CA GLU A 29 -1.38 0.07 18.68
C GLU A 29 -1.39 1.43 17.95
N GLU A 30 -0.26 1.82 17.36
CA GLU A 30 -0.11 3.08 16.64
C GLU A 30 -0.37 2.89 15.13
N ILE A 31 -1.20 3.76 14.57
CA ILE A 31 -1.47 3.79 13.13
C ILE A 31 -0.75 4.97 12.52
N ARG A 32 0.10 4.69 11.55
CA ARG A 32 0.80 5.69 10.76
C ARG A 32 0.30 5.63 9.33
N LEU A 33 -0.16 6.76 8.82
CA LEU A 33 -0.44 6.93 7.40
C LEU A 33 0.72 7.66 6.75
N TYR A 34 1.13 7.22 5.58
CA TYR A 34 2.19 7.82 4.78
C TYR A 34 1.69 8.09 3.36
N LYS A 35 2.23 9.13 2.74
CA LYS A 35 1.98 9.44 1.32
C LYS A 35 3.24 10.03 0.70
N VAL A 36 3.53 9.61 -0.53
CA VAL A 36 4.61 10.19 -1.33
C VAL A 36 4.03 11.30 -2.21
N ARG A 37 4.61 12.50 -2.15
CA ARG A 37 4.32 13.60 -3.08
C ARG A 37 5.63 14.25 -3.51
N ASN A 38 5.88 14.27 -4.83
CA ASN A 38 7.09 14.81 -5.44
C ASN A 38 8.39 14.24 -4.81
N GLY A 39 8.40 12.93 -4.52
CA GLY A 39 9.53 12.24 -3.89
C GLY A 39 9.69 12.49 -2.38
N ILE A 40 8.85 13.33 -1.78
CA ILE A 40 8.86 13.63 -0.35
C ILE A 40 7.80 12.77 0.35
N ILE A 41 8.14 12.23 1.52
CA ILE A 41 7.23 11.45 2.35
C ILE A 41 6.61 12.36 3.39
N PHE A 42 5.29 12.33 3.43
CA PHE A 42 4.47 12.94 4.45
C PHE A 42 3.92 11.83 5.35
N ASN A 43 3.69 12.11 6.63
CA ASN A 43 3.06 11.16 7.54
C ASN A 43 2.03 11.82 8.47
N ILE A 44 1.10 10.99 8.94
CA ILE A 44 0.12 11.32 9.97
C ILE A 44 0.09 10.14 10.94
N THR A 45 0.20 10.41 12.23
CA THR A 45 0.00 9.41 13.28
C THR A 45 -1.40 9.57 13.87
N LEU A 46 -2.13 8.47 13.98
CA LEU A 46 -3.40 8.39 14.68
C LEU A 46 -3.20 7.64 16.00
N GLU A 47 -3.47 8.32 17.10
CA GLU A 47 -3.50 7.72 18.44
C GLU A 47 -4.94 7.31 18.79
N ASN A 48 -5.12 6.20 19.50
CA ASN A 48 -6.41 5.72 20.00
C ASN A 48 -7.52 5.53 18.93
N SER A 49 -7.14 5.28 17.69
CA SER A 49 -8.08 4.90 16.65
C SER A 49 -8.57 3.47 16.93
N ASN A 50 -9.87 3.28 17.21
CA ASN A 50 -10.53 1.97 17.29
C ASN A 50 -10.55 1.25 15.91
N LEU A 51 -9.41 1.18 15.21
CA LEU A 51 -9.30 0.62 13.88
C LEU A 51 -9.45 -0.89 13.94
N LYS A 52 -10.49 -1.37 13.28
CA LYS A 52 -10.81 -2.78 13.08
C LYS A 52 -10.38 -3.25 11.69
N LYS A 53 -10.39 -2.36 10.70
CA LYS A 53 -10.16 -2.72 9.30
C LYS A 53 -9.61 -1.54 8.50
N VAL A 54 -8.65 -1.85 7.64
CA VAL A 54 -8.24 -0.96 6.54
C VAL A 54 -8.89 -1.47 5.25
N SER A 55 -9.42 -0.54 4.47
CA SER A 55 -9.95 -0.76 3.13
C SER A 55 -9.46 0.36 2.23
N SER A 56 -9.47 0.15 0.91
CA SER A 56 -9.06 1.19 -0.03
C SER A 56 -10.21 1.59 -0.95
N ASP A 57 -10.20 2.87 -1.30
CA ASP A 57 -11.07 3.52 -2.28
C ASP A 57 -10.21 4.30 -3.30
N GLY A 58 -9.02 3.79 -3.61
CA GLY A 58 -8.18 4.36 -4.66
C GLY A 58 -8.52 3.77 -6.03
N TYR A 59 -8.01 4.41 -7.09
CA TYR A 59 -8.33 4.02 -8.46
C TYR A 59 -7.92 2.58 -8.77
N TRP A 60 -8.70 1.91 -9.61
CA TRP A 60 -8.45 0.55 -10.09
C TRP A 60 -7.08 0.35 -10.76
N SER A 61 -6.43 1.43 -11.21
CA SER A 61 -5.05 1.41 -11.74
C SER A 61 -3.97 1.28 -10.68
N CYS A 62 -4.30 1.49 -9.41
CA CYS A 62 -3.39 1.32 -8.29
C CYS A 62 -3.13 -0.16 -7.99
N VAL A 63 -2.13 -0.41 -7.16
CA VAL A 63 -1.71 -1.74 -6.75
C VAL A 63 -1.76 -1.84 -5.23
N GLU A 64 -2.37 -2.90 -4.72
CA GLU A 64 -2.42 -3.18 -3.30
C GLU A 64 -1.17 -3.95 -2.88
N ILE A 65 -0.35 -3.34 -2.03
CA ILE A 65 0.82 -3.97 -1.42
C ILE A 65 0.48 -4.26 0.04
N LEU A 66 0.54 -5.53 0.40
CA LEU A 66 0.37 -6.01 1.77
C LEU A 66 1.70 -6.57 2.27
N GLY A 67 2.04 -6.31 3.52
CA GLY A 67 3.22 -6.89 4.13
C GLY A 67 3.11 -7.01 5.63
N THR A 68 3.94 -7.89 6.18
CA THR A 68 4.16 -7.99 7.63
C THR A 68 5.63 -7.73 7.92
N LEU A 69 5.93 -7.06 9.03
CA LEU A 69 7.29 -6.75 9.43
C LEU A 69 7.62 -7.31 10.83
N GLU A 70 8.86 -7.78 10.98
CA GLU A 70 9.42 -8.38 12.19
C GLU A 70 10.66 -7.62 12.70
N PRO A 71 10.95 -7.65 14.01
CA PRO A 71 10.20 -8.34 15.07
C PRO A 71 8.89 -7.61 15.44
N GLY A 72 7.93 -8.35 16.01
CA GLY A 72 6.60 -7.85 16.39
C GLY A 72 5.53 -8.07 15.33
N GLN A 73 4.30 -7.63 15.61
CA GLN A 73 3.19 -7.66 14.64
C GLN A 73 3.02 -6.27 14.04
N CYS A 74 3.77 -6.00 12.98
CA CYS A 74 3.61 -4.79 12.19
C CYS A 74 2.94 -5.13 10.85
N LEU A 75 1.84 -4.44 10.55
CA LEU A 75 1.07 -4.64 9.32
C LEU A 75 1.25 -3.44 8.38
N LEU A 76 1.54 -3.73 7.12
CA LEU A 76 1.63 -2.77 6.05
C LEU A 76 0.48 -3.00 5.07
N PHE A 77 -0.29 -1.94 4.80
CA PHE A 77 -1.31 -1.89 3.76
C PHE A 77 -1.05 -0.66 2.91
N TYR A 78 -0.71 -0.83 1.65
CA TYR A 78 -0.38 0.30 0.78
C TYR A 78 -1.11 0.23 -0.55
N HIS A 79 -1.81 1.32 -0.87
CA HIS A 79 -2.47 1.47 -2.16
C HIS A 79 -1.60 2.32 -3.09
N ALA A 80 -0.72 1.65 -3.83
CA ALA A 80 0.39 2.23 -4.55
C ALA A 80 0.00 2.73 -5.96
N GLU A 81 0.34 3.98 -6.26
CA GLU A 81 0.15 4.62 -7.57
C GLU A 81 1.14 4.08 -8.62
N THR A 82 2.41 4.02 -8.24
CA THR A 82 3.52 3.71 -9.15
C THR A 82 4.58 2.85 -8.44
N PRO A 83 5.35 2.03 -9.18
CA PRO A 83 6.47 1.29 -8.61
C PRO A 83 7.53 2.18 -7.96
N ASP A 84 7.77 3.38 -8.49
CA ASP A 84 8.77 4.30 -7.95
C ASP A 84 8.35 4.90 -6.62
N ASN A 85 7.09 5.36 -6.50
CA ASN A 85 6.54 5.81 -5.21
C ASN A 85 6.55 4.65 -4.21
N ALA A 86 6.24 3.43 -4.65
CA ALA A 86 6.28 2.26 -3.80
C ALA A 86 7.68 1.91 -3.31
N ARG A 87 8.70 2.08 -4.16
CA ARG A 87 10.09 1.89 -3.74
C ARG A 87 10.48 2.88 -2.65
N ILE A 88 10.16 4.17 -2.84
CA ILE A 88 10.43 5.22 -1.85
C ILE A 88 9.72 4.91 -0.53
N MET A 89 8.45 4.54 -0.60
CA MET A 89 7.63 4.21 0.58
C MET A 89 8.21 3.03 1.36
N LEU A 90 8.47 1.91 0.69
CA LEU A 90 8.97 0.70 1.34
C LEU A 90 10.37 0.90 1.94
N GLN A 91 11.27 1.60 1.24
CA GLN A 91 12.58 1.96 1.78
C GLN A 91 12.45 2.79 3.06
N ASN A 92 11.58 3.80 3.06
CA ASN A 92 11.36 4.62 4.23
C ASN A 92 10.80 3.84 5.42
N ILE A 93 9.84 2.95 5.19
CA ILE A 93 9.25 2.13 6.25
C ILE A 93 10.31 1.21 6.86
N LEU A 94 11.10 0.52 6.03
CA LEU A 94 12.16 -0.37 6.51
C LEU A 94 13.22 0.42 7.30
N ASN A 95 13.65 1.57 6.80
CA ASN A 95 14.67 2.39 7.45
C ASN A 95 14.17 3.01 8.77
N SER A 96 12.95 3.56 8.78
CA SER A 96 12.39 4.26 9.95
C SER A 96 11.96 3.33 11.07
N THR A 97 11.56 2.09 10.75
CA THR A 97 11.14 1.12 11.77
C THR A 97 12.28 0.22 12.24
N SER A 98 13.37 0.13 11.48
CA SER A 98 14.43 -0.86 11.69
C SER A 98 13.92 -2.31 11.74
N LYS A 99 12.74 -2.56 11.16
CA LYS A 99 12.13 -3.89 11.02
C LYS A 99 12.44 -4.47 9.65
N ARG A 100 12.20 -5.77 9.48
CA ARG A 100 12.39 -6.51 8.22
C ARG A 100 11.07 -7.06 7.74
N LEU A 101 10.86 -7.14 6.42
CA LEU A 101 9.69 -7.84 5.87
C LEU A 101 9.77 -9.33 6.20
N SER A 102 8.69 -9.88 6.73
CA SER A 102 8.46 -11.32 6.87
C SER A 102 7.46 -11.87 5.85
N SER A 103 6.63 -10.99 5.28
CA SER A 103 5.81 -11.31 4.11
C SER A 103 5.60 -10.08 3.23
N LEU A 104 5.39 -10.32 1.94
CA LEU A 104 5.05 -9.29 0.97
C LEU A 104 4.13 -9.88 -0.11
N SER A 105 3.00 -9.24 -0.36
CA SER A 105 2.07 -9.56 -1.43
C SER A 105 1.75 -8.31 -2.23
N ILE A 106 1.76 -8.44 -3.55
CA ILE A 106 1.44 -7.38 -4.50
C ILE A 106 0.24 -7.85 -5.32
N ARG A 107 -0.93 -7.25 -5.07
CA ARG A 107 -2.17 -7.53 -5.79
C ARG A 107 -2.46 -6.41 -6.77
N LEU A 108 -2.65 -6.76 -8.04
CA LEU A 108 -2.92 -5.79 -9.10
C LEU A 108 -3.89 -6.33 -10.14
N ASP A 109 -4.62 -5.40 -10.74
CA ASP A 109 -5.23 -5.63 -12.05
C ASP A 109 -4.15 -5.60 -13.14
N PRO A 110 -3.98 -6.66 -13.95
CA PRO A 110 -3.02 -6.68 -15.04
C PRO A 110 -3.40 -5.74 -16.21
N ASP A 111 -4.69 -5.46 -16.41
CA ASP A 111 -5.23 -4.65 -17.52
C ASP A 111 -6.26 -3.62 -17.01
N PRO A 112 -5.87 -2.66 -16.17
CA PRO A 112 -6.80 -1.75 -15.51
C PRO A 112 -7.64 -0.91 -16.50
N LEU A 113 -7.10 -0.61 -17.69
CA LEU A 113 -7.81 0.17 -18.71
C LEU A 113 -8.63 -0.70 -19.68
N ARG A 114 -8.64 -2.02 -19.49
CA ARG A 114 -9.33 -3.00 -20.35
C ARG A 114 -8.96 -2.87 -21.82
N SER A 115 -7.71 -2.45 -22.10
CA SER A 115 -7.22 -2.22 -23.46
C SER A 115 -6.86 -3.53 -24.17
N ARG A 116 -6.75 -4.64 -23.43
CA ARG A 116 -6.30 -5.96 -23.91
C ARG A 116 -4.93 -5.92 -24.58
N ASN A 117 -4.13 -4.90 -24.27
CA ASN A 117 -2.80 -4.75 -24.82
C ASN A 117 -1.81 -5.64 -24.07
N THR A 118 -1.49 -6.78 -24.68
CA THR A 118 -0.60 -7.80 -24.07
C THR A 118 0.77 -7.24 -23.69
N LYS A 119 1.33 -6.30 -24.47
CA LYS A 119 2.63 -5.68 -24.15
C LYS A 119 2.55 -4.83 -22.88
N GLU A 120 1.50 -4.05 -22.72
CA GLU A 120 1.29 -3.21 -21.53
C GLU A 120 1.01 -4.07 -20.29
N ILE A 121 0.19 -5.11 -20.45
CA ILE A 121 -0.11 -6.08 -19.38
C ILE A 121 1.18 -6.74 -18.89
N THR A 122 1.97 -7.32 -19.79
CA THR A 122 3.23 -7.98 -19.44
C THR A 122 4.21 -7.00 -18.79
N ARG A 123 4.32 -5.78 -19.34
CA ARG A 123 5.18 -4.74 -18.75
C ARG A 123 4.75 -4.39 -17.33
N ARG A 124 3.46 -4.18 -17.09
CA ARG A 124 2.92 -3.84 -15.76
C ARG A 124 3.23 -4.94 -14.75
N ILE A 125 2.93 -6.20 -15.08
CA ILE A 125 3.23 -7.35 -14.21
C ILE A 125 4.73 -7.44 -13.92
N CYS A 126 5.58 -7.24 -14.94
CA CYS A 126 7.03 -7.30 -14.79
C CYS A 126 7.56 -6.22 -13.85
N LEU A 127 7.12 -4.97 -14.01
CA LEU A 127 7.56 -3.84 -13.18
C LEU A 127 7.22 -4.06 -11.69
N TRP A 128 6.00 -4.48 -11.40
CA TRP A 128 5.57 -4.76 -10.03
C TRP A 128 6.22 -6.02 -9.45
N SER A 129 6.46 -7.04 -10.28
CA SER A 129 7.24 -8.23 -9.87
C SER A 129 8.68 -7.86 -9.48
N GLN A 130 9.35 -7.03 -10.28
CA GLN A 130 10.72 -6.58 -9.99
C GLN A 130 10.80 -5.79 -8.68
N LEU A 131 9.80 -4.96 -8.38
CA LEU A 131 9.70 -4.28 -7.10
C LEU A 131 9.62 -5.30 -5.96
N GLY A 132 8.74 -6.30 -6.07
CA GLY A 132 8.59 -7.35 -5.06
C GLY A 132 9.89 -8.12 -4.81
N ILE A 133 10.55 -8.60 -5.89
CA ILE A 133 11.85 -9.30 -5.81
C ILE A 133 12.89 -8.46 -5.08
N TYR A 134 12.92 -7.15 -5.35
CA TYR A 134 13.90 -6.24 -4.74
C TYR A 134 13.76 -6.14 -3.22
N PHE A 135 12.53 -6.20 -2.69
CA PHE A 135 12.29 -6.04 -1.24
C PHE A 135 12.15 -7.37 -0.50
N PHE A 136 11.61 -8.41 -1.13
CA PHE A 136 11.36 -9.68 -0.48
C PHE A 136 11.38 -10.82 -1.50
N LYS A 137 12.38 -11.70 -1.40
CA LYS A 137 12.63 -12.76 -2.40
C LYS A 137 11.43 -13.69 -2.59
N ASP A 138 10.73 -14.01 -1.50
CA ASP A 138 9.60 -14.94 -1.47
C ASP A 138 8.24 -14.23 -1.55
N PHE A 139 8.21 -13.02 -2.14
CA PHE A 139 6.98 -12.27 -2.33
C PHE A 139 5.98 -12.99 -3.25
N ARG A 140 4.71 -12.61 -3.13
CA ARG A 140 3.62 -13.11 -3.97
C ARG A 140 3.09 -12.01 -4.88
N VAL A 141 2.84 -12.35 -6.15
CA VAL A 141 2.01 -11.53 -7.05
C VAL A 141 0.63 -12.16 -7.15
N VAL A 142 -0.40 -11.35 -6.98
CA VAL A 142 -1.81 -11.74 -7.16
C VAL A 142 -2.38 -10.92 -8.31
N LEU A 143 -2.75 -11.61 -9.39
CA LEU A 143 -3.44 -10.97 -10.52
C LEU A 143 -4.94 -11.01 -10.25
N ASP A 144 -5.56 -9.85 -10.21
CA ASP A 144 -6.97 -9.71 -9.88
C ASP A 144 -7.65 -8.69 -10.80
N ALA A 145 -8.39 -9.19 -11.79
CA ALA A 145 -9.15 -8.35 -12.70
C ALA A 145 -10.44 -7.78 -12.08
N ASN A 146 -10.78 -8.16 -10.84
CA ASN A 146 -11.94 -7.69 -10.11
C ASN A 146 -11.55 -6.73 -8.97
N MET A 147 -10.36 -6.11 -9.04
CA MET A 147 -10.05 -5.03 -8.11
C MET A 147 -11.15 -3.96 -8.20
N PRO A 148 -11.65 -3.47 -7.05
CA PRO A 148 -12.76 -2.52 -7.03
C PRO A 148 -12.43 -1.28 -7.87
N LEU A 149 -13.42 -0.87 -8.68
CA LEU A 149 -13.40 0.34 -9.50
C LEU A 149 -13.62 1.59 -8.66
#